data_AF-A0AAJ0X8Q8-F1
#
_entry.id   AF-A0AAJ0X8Q8-F1
#
_cell.length_a   1.000
_cell.length_b   1.000
_cell.length_c   1.000
_cell.angle_alpha   90.00
_cell.angle_beta   90.00
_cell.angle_gamma   90.00
#
_symmetry.space_group_name_H-M   'P 1'
#
loop_
_entity.id
_entity.type
_entity.pdbx_description
1 polymer ?
#
loop_
_entity_poly.entity_id
_entity_poly.type
_entity_poly.pdbx_seq_one_letter_code
_entity_poly.pdbx_strand_id
1 'polypeptide(L)' 'MAYTLEDFLQETQTLMLEHMSAEERLKGLDPEERLKGLDPEERLKGLDPAFIEAWLNKQRREH' A
#
# COMPACT_ATOMS: atom_id res chain seq x y z
N MET A 1 0.99 37.01 -6.72
CA MET A 1 -0.17 36.09 -6.75
C MET A 1 -0.79 36.11 -5.37
N ALA A 2 -2.11 36.27 -5.26
CA ALA A 2 -2.78 36.18 -3.98
C ALA A 2 -2.93 34.70 -3.63
N TYR A 3 -2.61 34.34 -2.39
CA TYR A 3 -2.81 33.00 -1.86
C TYR A 3 -4.30 32.66 -1.91
N THR A 4 -4.64 31.56 -2.57
CA THR A 4 -6.02 31.13 -2.81
C THR A 4 -6.45 30.07 -1.78
N LEU A 5 -7.76 29.84 -1.69
CA LEU A 5 -8.29 28.72 -0.90
C LEU A 5 -7.77 27.37 -1.41
N GLU A 6 -7.50 27.25 -2.71
CA GLU A 6 -6.97 26.04 -3.33
C GLU A 6 -5.52 25.78 -2.87
N ASP A 7 -4.69 26.82 -2.82
CA ASP A 7 -3.32 26.73 -2.30
C ASP A 7 -3.32 26.23 -0.84
N PHE A 8 -4.22 26.75 -0.01
CA PHE A 8 -4.39 26.29 1.38
C PHE A 8 -4.80 24.83 1.49
N LEU A 9 -5.75 24.38 0.66
CA LEU A 9 -6.21 22.99 0.69
C LEU A 9 -5.12 22.01 0.22
N GLN A 10 -4.28 22.42 -0.74
CA GLN A 10 -3.14 21.62 -1.18
C GLN A 10 -2.05 21.53 -0.10
N GLU A 11 -1.70 22.66 0.53
CA GLU A 11 -0.70 22.70 1.60
C GLU A 11 -1.14 21.86 2.81
N THR A 12 -2.40 22.00 3.23
CA THR A 12 -2.94 21.22 4.35
C THR A 12 -2.99 19.72 4.06
N GLN A 13 -3.36 19.30 2.84
CA GLN A 13 -3.27 17.90 2.43
C GLN A 13 -1.84 17.38 2.46
N THR A 14 -0.89 18.16 1.97
CA THR A 14 0.53 17.78 1.94
C THR A 14 1.06 17.60 3.36
N LEU A 15 0.81 18.58 4.23
CA LEU A 15 1.22 18.51 5.64
C LEU A 15 0.56 17.33 6.36
N MET A 16 -0.72 17.08 6.12
CA MET A 16 -1.42 15.95 6.72
C MET A 16 -0.82 14.61 6.27
N LEU A 17 -0.54 14.46 4.97
CA LEU A 17 0.13 13.26 4.46
C LEU A 17 1.50 13.07 5.10
N GLU A 18 2.33 14.11 5.17
CA GLU A 18 3.67 14.04 5.78
C GLU A 18 3.65 13.55 7.23
N HIS A 19 2.61 13.89 7.99
CA HIS A 19 2.49 13.52 9.40
C HIS A 19 1.77 12.18 9.64
N MET A 20 1.16 11.58 8.61
CA MET A 20 0.52 10.26 8.70
C MET A 20 1.52 9.13 8.47
N SER A 21 1.49 8.13 9.35
CA SER A 21 2.20 6.87 9.16
C SER A 21 1.60 6.05 7.99
N ALA A 22 2.40 5.13 7.42
CA ALA A 22 1.90 4.24 6.38
C ALA A 22 0.68 3.41 6.84
N GLU A 23 0.67 2.97 8.09
CA GLU A 23 -0.45 2.21 8.67
C GLU A 23 -1.74 3.03 8.72
N GLU A 24 -1.66 4.30 9.10
CA GLU A 24 -2.82 5.20 9.15
C GLU A 24 -3.36 5.50 7.74
N ARG A 25 -2.46 5.66 6.75
CA ARG A 25 -2.87 5.89 5.35
C ARG A 25 -3.59 4.68 4.75
N LEU A 26 -3.20 3.47 5.15
CA LEU A 26 -3.79 2.22 4.65
C LEU A 26 -4.97 1.74 5.50
N LYS A 27 -5.32 2.45 6.58
CA LYS A 27 -6.40 2.08 7.49
C LYS A 27 -7.75 2.12 6.75
N GLY A 28 -8.50 1.02 6.85
CA GLY A 28 -9.79 0.88 6.19
C GLY A 28 -9.74 0.31 4.77
N LEU A 29 -8.54 0.21 4.15
CA LEU A 29 -8.36 -0.49 2.88
C LEU A 29 -8.22 -1.99 3.11
N ASP A 30 -8.89 -2.80 2.28
CA ASP A 30 -8.68 -4.24 2.25
C ASP A 30 -7.35 -4.61 1.54
N PRO A 31 -6.84 -5.84 1.70
CA PRO A 31 -5.58 -6.24 1.09
C PRO A 31 -5.53 -6.10 -0.44
N GLU A 32 -6.64 -6.28 -1.16
CA GLU A 32 -6.67 -6.15 -2.62
C GLU A 32 -6.53 -4.69 -3.04
N GLU A 33 -7.22 -3.79 -2.35
CA GLU A 33 -7.09 -2.35 -2.56
C GLU A 33 -5.68 -1.84 -2.28
N ARG A 34 -5.04 -2.34 -1.22
CA ARG A 34 -3.65 -1.98 -0.87
C ARG A 34 -2.64 -2.41 -1.92
N LEU A 35 -2.88 -3.54 -2.58
CA LEU A 35 -1.99 -4.10 -3.60
C LEU A 35 -2.38 -3.67 -5.03
N LYS A 36 -3.42 -2.84 -5.18
CA LYS A 36 -3.91 -2.38 -6.47
C LYS A 36 -2.85 -1.51 -7.16
N GLY A 37 -2.54 -1.85 -8.42
CA GLY A 37 -1.53 -1.15 -9.21
C GLY A 37 -0.11 -1.70 -9.07
N LEU A 38 0.16 -2.57 -8.08
CA LEU A 38 1.42 -3.31 -7.99
C LEU A 38 1.37 -4.54 -8.91
N ASP A 39 2.45 -4.79 -9.65
CA ASP A 39 2.62 -6.04 -10.38
C ASP A 39 2.94 -7.21 -9.43
N PRO A 40 2.80 -8.48 -9.88
CA PRO A 40 3.02 -9.63 -9.01
C PRO A 40 4.42 -9.70 -8.38
N GLU A 41 5.47 -9.24 -9.07
CA GLU A 41 6.84 -9.29 -8.54
C GLU A 41 7.00 -8.27 -7.42
N GLU A 42 6.47 -7.07 -7.58
CA GLU A 42 6.46 -6.03 -6.53
C GLU A 42 5.71 -6.47 -5.28
N ARG A 43 4.61 -7.22 -5.43
CA ARG A 43 3.84 -7.74 -4.28
C ARG A 43 4.61 -8.79 -3.48
N LEU A 44 5.45 -9.58 -4.15
CA LEU A 44 6.26 -10.62 -3.52
C LEU A 44 7.58 -10.06 -2.97
N LYS A 45 7.99 -8.88 -3.42
CA LYS A 45 9.22 -8.21 -2.99
C LYS A 45 9.20 -7.95 -1.48
N GLY A 46 10.19 -8.51 -0.78
CA GLY A 46 10.32 -8.38 0.67
C GLY A 46 9.71 -9.53 1.48
N LEU A 47 9.04 -10.48 0.83
CA LEU A 47 8.68 -11.76 1.45
C LEU A 47 9.84 -12.75 1.35
N ASP A 48 9.99 -13.63 2.33
CA ASP A 48 10.98 -14.72 2.28
C ASP A 48 10.58 -15.73 1.19
N PRO A 49 11.46 -16.04 0.23
CA PRO A 49 11.22 -17.07 -0.77
C PRO A 49 10.79 -18.42 -0.16
N ALA A 50 11.32 -18.81 1.01
CA ALA A 50 10.97 -20.07 1.65
C ALA A 50 9.50 -20.11 2.08
N PHE A 51 8.94 -18.99 2.55
CA PHE A 51 7.52 -18.90 2.88
C PHE A 51 6.64 -19.00 1.63
N ILE A 52 7.05 -18.37 0.53
CA ILE A 52 6.33 -18.44 -0.75
C ILE A 52 6.31 -19.88 -1.27
N GLU A 53 7.45 -20.57 -1.27
CA GLU A 53 7.54 -21.97 -1.71
C GLU A 53 6.70 -22.92 -0.85
N ALA A 54 6.73 -22.74 0.48
CA ALA A 54 5.90 -23.52 1.39
C ALA A 54 4.40 -23.32 1.11
N TRP A 55 3.98 -22.08 0.86
CA TRP A 55 2.61 -21.74 0.50
C TRP A 55 2.20 -22.37 -0.84
N LEU A 56 3.04 -22.28 -1.87
CA LEU A 56 2.79 -22.90 -3.17
C LEU A 56 2.68 -24.42 -3.10
N ASN A 57 3.53 -25.07 -2.28
CA ASN A 57 3.47 -26.51 -2.05
C ASN A 57 2.17 -26.92 -1.34
N LYS A 58 1.71 -26.11 -0.37
CA LYS A 58 0.42 -26.32 0.28
C LYS A 58 -0.73 -26.22 -0.72
N GLN A 59 -0.77 -25.18 -1.53
CA GLN A 59 -1.81 -24.99 -2.56
C GLN A 59 -1.85 -26.13 -3.57
N ARG A 60 -0.68 -26.63 -4.01
CA ARG A 60 -0.59 -27.77 -4.95
C ARG A 60 -1.13 -29.08 -4.37
N ARG A 61 -1.14 -29.25 -3.04
CA ARG A 61 -1.65 -30.45 -2.37
C ARG A 61 -3.16 -30.40 -2.11
N GLU A 62 -3.73 -29.22 -2.05
CA GLU A 62 -5.16 -28.98 -1.81
C GLU A 62 -5.96 -28.93 -3.13
N HIS A 63 -5.28 -29.00 -4.27
CA HIS A 63 -5.83 -29.06 -5.63
C HIS A 63 -5.59 -30.44 -6.27
#